data_AF-A0A3P2A5Y2-F1
#
_entry.id   AF-A0A3P2A5Y2-F1
#
_cell.length_a   1.000
_cell.length_b   1.000
_cell.length_c   1.000
_cell.angle_alpha   90.00
_cell.angle_beta   90.00
_cell.angle_gamma   90.00
#
_symmetry.space_group_name_H-M   'P 1'
#
loop_
_entity.id
_entity.type
_entity.pdbx_description
1 polymer ?
#
loop_
_entity_poly.entity_id
_entity_poly.type
_entity_poly.pdbx_seq_one_letter_code
_entity_poly.pdbx_strand_id
1 'polypeptide(L)'
;MMKIRSQQYAQKAYVWVEKVKAQPETVKEYRTLALTFPNMVLQSGLCQAVGFLLAKGESHHTLLLKHLTDLLNGNEDYEKLHRDILKADLTEYQLLTRKALEAAAWLKRYTQALLPNPNDNKKE
;
A
#
# COMPACT_ATOMS: atom_id res chain seq x y z
N MET A 1 24.67 8.18 -7.29
CA MET A 1 23.53 8.82 -7.98
C MET A 1 22.40 8.98 -6.97
N MET A 2 21.93 10.18 -6.69
CA MET A 2 20.81 10.42 -5.76
C MET A 2 19.55 9.81 -6.37
N LYS A 3 18.99 8.77 -5.76
CA LYS A 3 17.71 8.20 -6.21
C LYS A 3 16.57 9.08 -5.73
N ILE A 4 15.69 9.49 -6.63
CA ILE A 4 14.49 10.28 -6.30
C ILE A 4 13.55 9.38 -5.49
N ARG A 5 12.93 9.89 -4.42
CA ARG A 5 12.00 9.12 -3.55
C ARG A 5 10.96 8.33 -4.34
N SER A 6 10.31 8.97 -5.32
CA SER A 6 9.32 8.32 -6.19
C SER A 6 9.90 7.14 -6.98
N GLN A 7 11.16 7.22 -7.41
CA GLN A 7 11.86 6.10 -8.06
C GLN A 7 12.11 4.95 -7.07
N GLN A 8 12.45 5.25 -5.81
CA GLN A 8 12.62 4.24 -4.77
C GLN A 8 11.30 3.53 -4.47
N TYR A 9 10.20 4.28 -4.36
CA TYR A 9 8.86 3.72 -4.19
C TYR A 9 8.47 2.82 -5.35
N ALA A 10 8.71 3.24 -6.60
CA ALA A 10 8.44 2.42 -7.77
C ALA A 10 9.22 1.09 -7.75
N GLN A 11 10.53 1.14 -7.46
CA GLN A 11 11.38 -0.05 -7.40
C GLN A 11 10.89 -1.04 -6.32
N LYS A 12 10.60 -0.55 -5.12
CA LYS A 12 10.10 -1.40 -4.02
C LYS A 12 8.69 -1.94 -4.31
N ALA A 13 7.79 -1.10 -4.82
CA ALA A 13 6.43 -1.49 -5.17
C ALA A 13 6.42 -2.62 -6.19
N TYR A 14 7.27 -2.54 -7.22
CA TYR A 14 7.41 -3.58 -8.23
C TYR A 14 7.76 -4.92 -7.58
N VAL A 15 8.82 -4.97 -6.76
CA VAL A 15 9.27 -6.19 -6.08
C VAL A 15 8.17 -6.77 -5.20
N TRP A 16 7.47 -5.94 -4.44
CA TRP A 16 6.39 -6.43 -3.57
C TRP A 16 5.21 -6.98 -4.36
N VAL A 17 4.75 -6.29 -5.39
CA VAL A 17 3.62 -6.76 -6.20
C VAL A 17 4.00 -8.00 -7.01
N GLU A 18 5.25 -8.12 -7.47
CA GLU A 18 5.76 -9.33 -8.11
C GLU A 18 5.71 -10.54 -7.15
N LYS A 19 6.10 -10.36 -5.88
CA LYS A 19 5.98 -11.41 -4.86
C LYS A 19 4.53 -11.81 -4.58
N VAL A 20 3.60 -10.84 -4.59
CA VAL A 20 2.16 -11.14 -4.44
C VAL A 20 1.66 -11.99 -5.61
N LYS A 21 2.15 -11.75 -6.82
CA LYS A 21 1.77 -12.55 -8.00
C LYS A 21 2.04 -14.04 -7.82
N ALA A 22 3.04 -14.41 -7.02
CA ALA A 22 3.39 -15.79 -6.69
C ALA A 22 2.52 -16.43 -5.59
N GLN A 23 1.53 -15.71 -5.05
CA GLN A 23 0.63 -16.15 -3.97
C GLN A 23 -0.85 -16.11 -4.43
N PRO A 24 -1.31 -17.07 -5.27
CA PRO A 24 -2.60 -16.99 -5.96
C PRO A 24 -3.81 -16.78 -5.04
N GLU A 25 -3.77 -17.34 -3.84
CA GLU A 25 -4.82 -17.26 -2.83
C GLU A 25 -4.99 -15.87 -2.23
N THR A 26 -3.98 -15.00 -2.34
CA THR A 26 -3.99 -13.64 -1.79
C THR A 26 -4.13 -12.56 -2.87
N VAL A 27 -3.88 -12.91 -4.15
CA VAL A 27 -3.85 -11.98 -5.29
C VAL A 27 -5.14 -11.18 -5.45
N LYS A 28 -6.31 -11.82 -5.34
CA LYS A 28 -7.60 -11.19 -5.65
C LYS A 28 -7.96 -10.11 -4.62
N GLU A 29 -7.85 -10.45 -3.34
CA GLU A 29 -8.17 -9.59 -2.21
C GLU A 29 -7.13 -8.47 -2.11
N TYR A 30 -5.84 -8.80 -2.25
CA TYR A 30 -4.78 -7.79 -2.30
C TYR A 30 -4.98 -6.81 -3.46
N ARG A 31 -5.33 -7.31 -4.66
CA ARG A 31 -5.61 -6.46 -5.82
C ARG A 31 -6.72 -5.47 -5.47
N THR A 32 -7.86 -5.97 -5.02
CA THR A 32 -9.01 -5.12 -4.66
C THR A 32 -8.60 -4.04 -3.67
N LEU A 33 -7.91 -4.43 -2.60
CA LEU A 33 -7.48 -3.50 -1.55
C LEU A 33 -6.47 -2.48 -2.06
N ALA A 34 -5.43 -2.88 -2.79
CA ALA A 34 -4.41 -1.97 -3.32
C ALA A 34 -4.98 -0.96 -4.34
N LEU A 35 -6.03 -1.32 -5.08
CA LEU A 35 -6.70 -0.42 -6.02
C LEU A 35 -7.55 0.65 -5.30
N THR A 36 -8.16 0.31 -4.17
CA THR A 36 -9.06 1.19 -3.43
C THR A 36 -8.36 1.98 -2.32
N PHE A 37 -7.24 1.49 -1.77
CA PHE A 37 -6.55 2.10 -0.64
C PHE A 37 -6.17 3.58 -0.85
N PRO A 38 -5.63 4.03 -2.01
CA PRO A 38 -5.39 5.46 -2.23
C PRO A 38 -6.66 6.32 -2.07
N ASN A 39 -7.81 5.80 -2.50
CA ASN A 39 -9.08 6.49 -2.35
C ASN A 39 -9.54 6.52 -0.89
N MET A 40 -9.32 5.45 -0.12
CA MET A 40 -9.59 5.43 1.32
C MET A 40 -8.80 6.54 2.03
N VAL A 41 -7.51 6.69 1.72
CA VAL A 41 -6.67 7.75 2.30
C VAL A 41 -7.19 9.14 1.93
N LEU A 42 -7.64 9.36 0.68
CA LEU A 42 -8.20 10.64 0.26
C LEU A 42 -9.54 10.97 0.93
N GLN A 43 -10.38 9.96 1.20
CA GLN A 43 -11.72 10.14 1.75
C GLN A 43 -11.76 10.24 3.27
N SER A 44 -10.99 9.42 3.99
CA SER A 44 -11.02 9.34 5.46
C SER A 44 -9.71 9.76 6.13
N GLY A 45 -8.66 10.05 5.36
CA GLY A 45 -7.34 10.38 5.87
C GLY A 45 -6.47 9.15 6.15
N LEU A 46 -5.16 9.37 6.25
CA LEU A 46 -4.18 8.30 6.44
C LEU A 46 -4.40 7.53 7.75
N CYS A 47 -4.69 8.24 8.85
CA CYS A 47 -4.90 7.62 10.15
C CYS A 47 -6.03 6.59 10.12
N GLN A 48 -7.21 6.97 9.59
CA GLN A 48 -8.37 6.09 9.55
C GLN A 48 -8.19 4.96 8.54
N ALA A 49 -7.58 5.22 7.38
CA ALA A 49 -7.31 4.19 6.39
C ALA A 49 -6.37 3.09 6.93
N VAL A 50 -5.28 3.47 7.62
CA VAL A 50 -4.36 2.50 8.25
C VAL A 50 -5.03 1.79 9.42
N GLY A 51 -5.74 2.52 10.29
CA GLY A 51 -6.47 1.95 11.41
C GLY A 51 -7.54 0.93 10.99
N PHE A 52 -8.22 1.16 9.87
CA PHE A 52 -9.20 0.21 9.32
C PHE A 52 -8.54 -1.10 8.86
N LEU A 53 -7.41 -1.03 8.13
CA LEU A 53 -6.66 -2.24 7.72
C LEU A 53 -6.15 -3.02 8.93
N LEU A 54 -5.65 -2.32 9.96
CA LEU A 54 -5.22 -2.92 11.22
C LEU A 54 -6.37 -3.66 11.93
N ALA A 55 -7.55 -3.03 12.00
CA ALA A 55 -8.71 -3.62 12.64
C ALA A 55 -9.24 -4.86 11.88
N LYS A 56 -9.10 -4.90 10.55
CA LYS A 56 -9.47 -6.07 9.74
C LYS A 56 -8.51 -7.24 9.93
N GLY A 57 -7.20 -6.99 9.92
CA GLY A 57 -6.18 -7.96 10.32
C GLY A 57 -6.03 -9.21 9.43
N GLU A 58 -6.79 -9.35 8.34
CA GLU A 58 -6.65 -10.49 7.43
C GLU A 58 -5.30 -10.44 6.68
N SER A 59 -4.90 -11.56 6.08
CA SER A 59 -3.58 -11.71 5.43
C SER A 59 -3.28 -10.62 4.41
N HIS A 60 -4.23 -10.28 3.54
CA HIS A 60 -4.04 -9.24 2.51
C HIS A 60 -4.01 -7.81 3.09
N HIS A 61 -4.72 -7.55 4.20
CA HIS A 61 -4.69 -6.26 4.90
C HIS A 61 -3.31 -6.03 5.53
N THR A 62 -2.82 -7.02 6.29
CA THR A 62 -1.50 -6.97 6.90
C THR A 62 -0.39 -6.91 5.85
N LEU A 63 -0.53 -7.63 4.75
CA LEU A 63 0.41 -7.60 3.64
C LEU A 63 0.50 -6.22 2.98
N LEU A 64 -0.63 -5.57 2.69
CA LEU A 64 -0.62 -4.21 2.14
C LEU A 64 0.01 -3.20 3.12
N LEU A 65 -0.26 -3.33 4.42
CA LEU A 65 0.34 -2.50 5.46
C LEU A 65 1.87 -2.68 5.52
N LYS A 66 2.37 -3.92 5.45
CA LYS A 66 3.81 -4.21 5.38
C LYS A 66 4.46 -3.55 4.18
N HIS A 67 3.87 -3.71 2.99
CA HIS A 67 4.42 -3.12 1.76
C HIS A 67 4.43 -1.59 1.84
N LEU A 68 3.32 -0.97 2.27
CA LEU A 68 3.26 0.48 2.45
C LEU A 68 4.35 0.96 3.43
N THR A 69 4.52 0.26 4.55
CA THR A 69 5.52 0.60 5.56
C THR A 69 6.94 0.47 5.02
N ASP A 70 7.24 -0.57 4.23
CA ASP A 70 8.58 -0.73 3.65
C ASP A 70 8.86 0.38 2.63
N LEU A 71 7.87 0.76 1.83
CA LEU A 71 8.01 1.89 0.92
C LEU A 71 8.33 3.17 1.69
N LEU A 72 7.62 3.46 2.78
CA LEU A 72 7.77 4.71 3.55
C LEU A 72 9.04 4.74 4.40
N ASN A 73 9.34 3.66 5.10
CA ASN A 73 10.28 3.61 6.22
C ASN A 73 11.40 2.57 6.05
N GLY A 74 11.34 1.73 5.02
CA GLY A 74 12.36 0.70 4.76
C GLY A 74 12.30 -0.50 5.72
N ASN A 75 11.16 -0.75 6.34
CA ASN A 75 10.91 -1.89 7.22
C ASN A 75 9.42 -2.29 7.14
N GLU A 76 9.04 -3.40 7.76
CA GLU A 76 7.67 -3.92 7.73
C GLU A 76 6.87 -3.67 9.02
N ASP A 77 7.37 -2.82 9.94
CA ASP A 77 6.74 -2.55 11.23
C ASP A 77 5.56 -1.56 11.10
N TYR A 78 4.46 -2.08 10.56
CA TYR A 78 3.26 -1.29 10.30
C TYR A 78 2.54 -0.84 11.57
N GLU A 79 2.76 -1.51 12.70
CA GLU A 79 2.23 -1.05 13.98
C GLU A 79 2.97 0.20 14.45
N LYS A 80 4.29 0.24 14.29
CA LYS A 80 5.06 1.47 14.53
C LYS A 80 4.64 2.57 13.58
N LEU A 81 4.44 2.28 12.29
CA LEU A 81 3.91 3.28 11.36
C LEU A 81 2.59 3.88 11.86
N HIS A 82 1.65 3.06 12.33
CA HIS A 82 0.39 3.56 12.88
C HIS A 82 0.57 4.40 14.15
N ARG A 83 1.44 3.98 15.08
CA ARG A 83 1.80 4.78 16.27
C ARG A 83 2.44 6.11 15.88
N ASP A 84 3.30 6.12 14.86
CA ASP A 84 3.94 7.34 14.36
C ASP A 84 2.90 8.28 13.72
N ILE A 85 1.94 7.74 12.95
CA ILE A 85 0.81 8.51 12.38
C ILE A 85 -0.02 9.19 13.48
N LEU A 86 -0.32 8.47 14.57
CA LEU A 86 -1.14 9.00 15.67
C LEU A 86 -0.42 10.07 16.50
N LYS A 87 0.92 10.06 16.51
CA LYS A 87 1.74 11.01 17.29
C LYS A 87 2.20 12.21 16.46
N ALA A 88 2.09 12.14 15.14
CA ALA A 88 2.55 13.17 14.24
C ALA A 88 1.84 14.51 14.49
N ASP A 89 2.61 15.60 14.47
CA ASP A 89 2.02 16.93 14.40
C ASP A 89 1.35 17.18 13.04
N LEU A 90 0.69 18.33 12.87
CA LEU A 90 -0.02 18.66 11.63
C LEU A 90 0.88 18.63 10.39
N THR A 91 2.10 19.16 10.49
CA THR A 91 3.03 19.26 9.37
C THR A 91 3.58 17.88 9.00
N GLU A 92 3.97 17.11 10.01
CA GLU A 92 4.44 15.74 9.88
C GLU A 92 3.34 14.86 9.28
N TYR A 93 2.11 14.97 9.77
CA TYR A 93 0.96 14.21 9.28
C TYR A 93 0.63 14.53 7.82
N GLN A 94 0.65 15.81 7.43
CA GLN A 94 0.45 16.21 6.03
C GLN A 94 1.54 15.66 5.11
N LEU A 95 2.81 15.75 5.54
CA LEU A 95 3.93 15.20 4.79
C LEU A 95 3.81 13.68 4.65
N LEU A 96 3.50 12.98 5.74
CA LEU A 96 3.35 11.53 5.77
C LEU A 96 2.18 11.07 4.90
N THR A 97 1.05 11.80 4.92
CA THR A 97 -0.11 11.56 4.05
C THR A 97 0.26 11.66 2.58
N ARG A 98 0.99 12.73 2.18
CA ARG A 98 1.47 12.88 0.79
C ARG A 98 2.40 11.74 0.37
N LYS A 99 3.35 11.37 1.23
CA LYS A 99 4.27 10.24 1.00
C LYS A 99 3.51 8.91 0.87
N ALA A 100 2.52 8.67 1.72
CA ALA A 100 1.70 7.45 1.69
C ALA A 100 0.86 7.37 0.42
N LEU A 101 0.28 8.48 -0.03
CA LEU A 101 -0.44 8.54 -1.32
C LEU A 101 0.49 8.25 -2.50
N GLU A 102 1.70 8.81 -2.53
CA GLU A 102 2.69 8.51 -3.58
C GLU A 102 3.08 7.02 -3.59
N ALA A 103 3.35 6.44 -2.41
CA ALA A 103 3.69 5.03 -2.26
C ALA A 103 2.54 4.11 -2.69
N ALA A 104 1.33 4.38 -2.20
CA ALA A 104 0.13 3.62 -2.52
C ALA A 104 -0.23 3.73 -4.01
N ALA A 105 0.04 4.87 -4.66
CA ALA A 105 -0.15 5.02 -6.10
C ALA A 105 0.76 4.08 -6.91
N TRP A 106 2.01 3.86 -6.48
CA TRP A 106 2.90 2.89 -7.13
C TRP A 106 2.46 1.45 -6.91
N LEU A 107 2.04 1.10 -5.69
CA LEU A 107 1.44 -0.22 -5.41
C LEU A 107 0.21 -0.46 -6.28
N LYS A 108 -0.67 0.53 -6.43
CA LYS A 108 -1.84 0.49 -7.33
C LYS A 108 -1.43 0.27 -8.78
N ARG A 109 -0.50 1.07 -9.33
CA ARG A 109 -0.06 0.97 -10.74
C ARG A 109 0.48 -0.41 -11.07
N TYR A 110 1.39 -0.94 -10.25
CA TYR A 110 1.96 -2.27 -10.48
C TYR A 110 0.94 -3.37 -10.23
N THR A 111 0.04 -3.19 -9.26
CA THR A 111 -1.09 -4.11 -9.07
C THR A 111 -1.91 -4.23 -10.35
N GLN A 112 -2.31 -3.10 -10.96
CA GLN A 112 -3.05 -3.09 -12.21
C GLN A 112 -2.31 -3.78 -13.36
N ALA A 113 -1.00 -3.56 -13.45
CA ALA A 113 -0.18 -4.06 -14.55
C ALA A 113 0.24 -5.53 -14.42
N LEU A 114 0.49 -6.03 -13.20
CA LEU A 114 1.13 -7.33 -12.98
C LEU A 114 0.17 -8.41 -12.48
N LEU A 115 -0.85 -8.04 -11.71
CA LEU A 115 -1.80 -8.99 -11.14
C LEU A 115 -2.98 -9.21 -12.10
N PRO A 116 -3.47 -10.45 -12.24
CA PRO A 116 -4.62 -10.75 -13.10
C PRO A 116 -5.87 -10.00 -12.61
N ASN A 117 -6.69 -9.56 -13.56
CA ASN A 117 -8.01 -9.03 -13.25
C ASN A 117 -9.01 -10.19 -13.21
N PRO A 118 -9.77 -10.37 -12.11
CA PRO A 118 -10.79 -11.43 -12.03
C PRO A 118 -11.85 -11.39 -13.14
N ASN A 119 -12.04 -10.22 -13.77
CA ASN A 119 -12.99 -10.04 -14.88
C ASN A 119 -12.42 -10.40 -16.26
N ASP A 120 -11.11 -10.59 -16.41
CA ASP A 120 -10.52 -10.95 -17.70
C ASP A 120 -10.82 -12.42 -18.06
N ASN A 121 -11.00 -13.29 -17.06
CA ASN A 121 -11.34 -14.71 -17.22
C ASN A 121 -12.83 -14.99 -17.49
N LYS A 122 -13.68 -13.97 -17.61
CA LYS A 122 -15.14 -14.11 -17.83
C LYS A 122 -15.55 -13.87 -19.29
N LYS A 123 -14.60 -13.81 -20.23
CA LYS A 123 -14.83 -13.48 -21.64
C LYS A 123 -14.92 -14.69 -22.59
N GLU A 124 -15.10 -15.89 -22.06
CA GLU A 124 -15.32 -17.12 -22.84
C GLU A 124 -16.69 -17.71 -22.56
#